data_AF-A0A1H3MQS8-F1
#
_entry.id   AF-A0A1H3MQS8-F1
#
_cell.length_a   1.000
_cell.length_b   1.000
_cell.length_c   1.000
_cell.angle_alpha   90.00
_cell.angle_beta   90.00
_cell.angle_gamma   90.00
#
_symmetry.space_group_name_H-M   'P 1'
#
loop_
_entity.id
_entity.type
_entity.pdbx_description
1 polymer ?
#
loop_
_entity_poly.entity_id
_entity_poly.type
_entity_poly.pdbx_seq_one_letter_code
_entity_poly.pdbx_strand_id
1 'polypeptide(L)'
;MRSTGLRFAPYGLLFRTLVAPRLGPVREREPEAPPRFAQLVGLAFAAVGAAGYLLGAPLLGAVATGLALVAALLNAATGFCLGCELYLTARRALPARTA
;
A
#
# COMPACT_ATOMS: atom_id res chain seq x y z
N MET A 1 11.04 -5.34 11.51
CA MET A 1 11.96 -6.19 10.71
C MET A 1 12.77 -5.21 9.87
N ARG A 2 14.06 -5.00 10.15
CA ARG A 2 14.84 -3.86 9.60
C ARG A 2 14.69 -3.80 8.06
N SER A 3 13.93 -2.83 7.58
CA SER A 3 13.67 -2.60 6.15
C SER A 3 14.90 -1.93 5.54
N THR A 4 15.93 -2.72 5.23
CA THR A 4 17.08 -2.26 4.45
C THR A 4 16.60 -1.58 3.15
N GLY A 5 15.53 -2.09 2.53
CA GLY A 5 14.94 -1.51 1.31
C GLY A 5 14.32 -0.11 1.44
N LEU A 6 13.79 0.30 2.60
CA LEU A 6 13.21 1.65 2.73
C LEU A 6 14.31 2.72 2.95
N ARG A 7 15.42 2.33 3.57
CA ARG A 7 16.61 3.20 3.74
C ARG A 7 17.29 3.52 2.41
N PHE A 8 17.19 2.61 1.43
CA PHE A 8 17.77 2.76 0.09
C PHE A 8 16.75 3.04 -1.02
N ALA A 9 15.46 3.20 -0.69
CA ALA A 9 14.48 3.60 -1.68
C ALA A 9 14.89 4.98 -2.24
N PRO A 10 15.10 5.12 -3.56
CA PRO A 10 15.56 6.38 -4.16
C PRO A 10 14.60 7.52 -3.84
N TYR A 11 13.29 7.22 -3.84
CA TYR A 11 12.26 8.16 -3.40
C TYR A 11 12.36 8.52 -1.91
N GLY A 12 12.69 7.57 -1.03
CA GLY A 12 12.87 7.82 0.41
C GLY A 12 14.07 8.73 0.71
N LEU A 13 15.15 8.62 -0.08
CA LEU A 13 16.30 9.53 -0.03
C LEU A 13 15.92 10.95 -0.47
N LEU A 14 15.22 11.08 -1.60
CA LEU A 14 14.71 12.37 -2.07
C LEU A 14 13.75 13.01 -1.07
N PHE A 15 12.81 12.24 -0.52
CA PHE A 15 11.90 12.73 0.51
C PHE A 15 12.67 13.24 1.75
N ARG A 16 13.62 12.46 2.25
CA ARG A 16 14.42 12.83 3.44
C ARG A 16 15.29 14.06 3.23
N THR A 17 15.79 14.27 2.01
CA THR A 17 16.72 15.37 1.70
C THR A 17 16.00 16.65 1.27
N LEU A 18 14.90 16.54 0.51
CA LEU A 18 14.22 17.69 -0.09
C LEU A 18 12.94 18.10 0.63
N VAL A 19 12.19 17.14 1.19
CA VAL A 19 10.82 17.38 1.69
C VAL A 19 10.78 17.35 3.22
N ALA A 20 11.38 16.33 3.85
CA ALA A 20 11.39 16.14 5.30
C ALA A 20 11.93 17.35 6.08
N PRO A 21 12.96 18.10 5.63
CA PRO A 21 13.43 19.29 6.35
C PRO A 21 12.40 20.44 6.37
N ARG A 22 11.44 20.43 5.44
CA ARG A 22 10.38 21.45 5.35
C ARG A 22 9.12 21.07 6.15
N LEU A 23 9.07 19.84 6.67
CA LEU A 23 7.97 19.32 7.47
C LEU A 23 8.34 19.45 8.96
N GLY A 24 7.34 19.75 9.80
CA GLY A 24 7.52 19.76 11.26
C GLY A 24 7.90 18.40 11.84
N PRO A 25 8.31 18.33 13.12
CA PRO A 25 8.68 17.08 13.77
C PRO A 25 7.52 16.07 13.73
N VAL A 26 7.80 14.87 13.22
CA VAL A 26 6.84 13.76 13.11
C VAL A 26 6.37 13.37 14.52
N ARG A 27 5.08 13.51 14.79
CA ARG A 27 4.50 13.26 16.12
C ARG A 27 4.11 11.81 16.38
N GLU A 28 3.71 11.10 15.35
CA GLU A 28 3.28 9.70 15.45
C GLU A 28 3.74 8.94 14.20
N ARG A 29 4.09 7.66 14.36
CA ARG A 29 4.53 6.81 13.24
C ARG A 29 3.71 5.53 13.19
N GLU A 30 2.98 5.37 12.10
CA GLU A 30 2.28 4.12 11.79
C GLU A 30 3.26 2.94 11.71
N PRO A 31 2.91 1.75 12.24
CA PRO A 31 3.72 0.54 12.06
C PRO A 31 3.89 0.19 10.57
N GLU A 32 5.05 -0.36 10.22
CA GLU A 32 5.44 -0.62 8.81
C GLU A 32 4.69 -1.80 8.15
N ALA A 33 4.17 -2.74 8.94
CA ALA A 33 3.63 -3.99 8.40
C ALA A 33 2.27 -3.84 7.65
N PRO A 34 1.25 -3.16 8.20
CA PRO A 34 -0.03 -2.97 7.51
C PRO A 34 0.09 -2.21 6.17
N PRO A 35 0.86 -1.10 6.07
CA PRO A 35 1.07 -0.41 4.79
C PRO A 35 1.72 -1.30 3.73
N ARG A 36 2.65 -2.20 4.11
CA ARG A 36 3.26 -3.14 3.15
C ARG A 36 2.27 -4.15 2.61
N PHE A 37 1.33 -4.62 3.44
CA PHE A 37 0.24 -5.47 2.98
C PHE A 37 -0.65 -4.72 1.98
N ALA A 38 -1.04 -3.47 2.29
CA ALA A 38 -1.83 -2.65 1.38
C ALA A 38 -1.13 -2.45 0.02
N GLN A 39 0.19 -2.23 0.02
CA GLN A 39 0.96 -2.09 -1.22
C GLN A 39 1.01 -3.39 -2.04
N LEU A 40 1.08 -4.55 -1.40
CA LEU A 40 1.01 -5.85 -2.09
C LEU A 40 -0.36 -6.07 -2.73
N VAL A 41 -1.44 -5.70 -2.03
CA VAL A 41 -2.80 -5.76 -2.58
C VAL A 41 -2.92 -4.83 -3.79
N GLY A 42 -2.44 -3.58 -3.68
CA GLY A 42 -2.40 -2.65 -4.81
C GLY A 42 -1.62 -3.17 -6.01
N LEU A 43 -0.46 -3.80 -5.77
CA LEU A 43 0.34 -4.45 -6.82
C LEU A 43 -0.43 -5.58 -7.50
N ALA A 44 -1.18 -6.39 -6.74
CA ALA A 44 -1.99 -7.47 -7.30
C ALA A 44 -3.09 -6.91 -8.24
N PHE A 45 -3.81 -5.87 -7.82
CA PHE A 45 -4.79 -5.21 -8.69
C PHE A 45 -4.15 -4.60 -9.94
N ALA A 46 -2.99 -3.95 -9.80
CA ALA A 46 -2.26 -3.38 -10.93
C ALA A 46 -1.80 -4.46 -11.92
N ALA A 47 -1.30 -5.60 -11.42
CA ALA A 47 -0.90 -6.73 -12.25
C ALA A 47 -2.09 -7.34 -13.00
N VAL A 48 -3.23 -7.54 -12.33
CA VAL A 48 -4.46 -8.01 -12.97
C VAL A 48 -4.96 -7.01 -14.00
N GLY A 49 -4.92 -5.71 -13.69
CA GLY A 49 -5.29 -4.64 -14.60
C GLY A 49 -4.44 -4.65 -15.87
N ALA A 50 -3.12 -4.70 -15.70
CA ALA A 50 -2.16 -4.77 -16.80
C ALA A 50 -2.36 -6.03 -17.65
N ALA A 51 -2.53 -7.20 -17.01
CA ALA A 51 -2.80 -8.45 -17.71
C ALA A 51 -4.13 -8.37 -18.49
N GLY A 52 -5.18 -7.79 -17.92
CA GLY A 52 -6.46 -7.58 -18.58
C GLY A 52 -6.32 -6.76 -19.87
N TYR A 53 -5.58 -5.65 -19.82
CA TYR A 53 -5.32 -4.85 -21.02
C TYR A 53 -4.43 -5.58 -22.05
N LEU A 54 -3.39 -6.29 -21.61
CA LEU A 54 -2.48 -7.00 -22.51
C LEU A 54 -3.12 -8.22 -23.18
N LEU A 55 -4.04 -8.90 -22.50
CA LEU A 55 -4.71 -10.10 -23.01
C LEU A 55 -6.02 -9.79 -23.76
N GLY A 56 -6.31 -8.52 -24.03
CA GLY A 56 -7.49 -8.10 -24.80
C GLY A 56 -8.81 -8.15 -24.00
N ALA A 57 -8.75 -8.13 -22.67
CA ALA A 57 -9.89 -8.03 -21.76
C ALA A 57 -9.97 -6.64 -21.11
N PRO A 58 -10.26 -5.57 -21.87
CA PRO A 58 -10.20 -4.19 -21.37
C PRO A 58 -11.18 -3.90 -20.24
N LEU A 59 -12.34 -4.58 -20.21
CA LEU A 59 -13.29 -4.45 -19.10
C LEU A 59 -12.68 -4.94 -17.78
N LEU A 60 -11.98 -6.08 -17.80
CA LEU A 60 -11.27 -6.59 -16.63
C LEU A 60 -10.17 -5.60 -16.20
N GLY A 61 -9.42 -5.08 -17.18
CA GLY A 61 -8.40 -4.05 -16.96
C GLY A 61 -8.95 -2.81 -16.27
N ALA A 62 -10.05 -2.26 -16.79
CA ALA A 62 -10.71 -1.07 -16.29
C ALA A 62 -11.29 -1.27 -14.89
N VAL A 63 -11.98 -2.38 -14.64
CA VAL A 63 -12.57 -2.69 -13.33
C VAL A 63 -11.47 -2.86 -12.27
N ALA A 64 -10.43 -3.64 -12.56
CA ALA A 64 -9.32 -3.87 -11.61
C ALA A 64 -8.60 -2.56 -11.26
N THR A 65 -8.28 -1.74 -12.28
CA THR A 65 -7.62 -0.44 -12.09
C THR A 65 -8.53 0.55 -11.36
N GLY A 66 -9.81 0.58 -11.70
CA GLY A 66 -10.80 1.44 -11.05
C GLY A 66 -10.93 1.16 -9.56
N LEU A 67 -11.00 -0.12 -9.17
CA LEU A 67 -11.03 -0.52 -7.76
C LEU A 67 -9.75 -0.10 -7.01
N ALA A 68 -8.59 -0.28 -7.63
CA ALA A 68 -7.32 0.17 -7.05
C ALA A 68 -7.28 1.69 -6.83
N LEU A 69 -7.77 2.47 -7.80
CA LEU A 69 -7.84 3.93 -7.70
C LEU A 69 -8.82 4.39 -6.61
N VAL A 70 -9.99 3.76 -6.51
CA VAL A 70 -10.96 4.07 -5.43
C VAL A 70 -10.32 3.84 -4.07
N ALA A 71 -9.63 2.72 -3.87
CA ALA A 71 -8.94 2.43 -2.61
C ALA A 71 -7.81 3.45 -2.30
N ALA A 72 -7.02 3.83 -3.32
CA ALA A 72 -5.96 4.82 -3.18
C ALA A 72 -6.49 6.22 -2.85
N LEU A 73 -7.56 6.64 -3.52
CA LEU A 73 -8.20 7.94 -3.28
C LEU A 73 -8.88 8.00 -1.92
N LEU A 74 -9.50 6.92 -1.46
CA LEU A 74 -10.07 6.86 -0.12
C LEU A 74 -8.98 7.11 0.93
N ASN A 75 -7.84 6.42 0.81
CA ASN A 75 -6.70 6.62 1.71
C ASN A 75 -6.14 8.04 1.64
N ALA A 76 -6.04 8.63 0.44
CA ALA A 76 -5.52 9.99 0.28
C ALA A 76 -6.49 11.07 0.79
N ALA A 77 -7.80 10.89 0.63
CA ALA A 77 -8.81 11.89 0.96
C ALA A 77 -9.23 11.89 2.43
N THR A 78 -9.36 10.71 3.05
CA THR A 78 -9.86 10.57 4.43
C THR A 78 -8.80 10.09 5.41
N GLY A 79 -7.63 9.66 4.93
CA GLY A 79 -6.65 8.96 5.76
C GLY A 79 -7.06 7.53 6.13
N PHE A 80 -8.18 7.01 5.58
CA PHE A 80 -8.65 5.66 5.86
C PHE A 80 -7.96 4.61 4.98
N CYS A 81 -7.08 3.81 5.59
CA CYS A 81 -6.37 2.72 4.94
C CYS A 81 -7.19 1.41 5.02
N LEU A 82 -8.07 1.16 4.03
CA LEU A 82 -8.86 -0.08 3.94
C LEU A 82 -7.98 -1.35 4.00
N GLY A 83 -6.79 -1.31 3.39
CA GLY A 83 -5.85 -2.43 3.45
C GLY A 83 -5.29 -2.69 4.85
N CYS A 84 -5.16 -1.65 5.68
CA CYS A 84 -4.68 -1.77 7.05
C CYS A 84 -5.74 -2.44 7.95
N GLU A 85 -7.01 -2.06 7.80
CA GLU A 85 -8.13 -2.72 8.48
C GLU A 85 -8.28 -4.18 8.04
N LEU A 86 -8.13 -4.46 6.74
CA LEU A 86 -8.16 -5.83 6.22
C LEU A 86 -6.99 -6.66 6.80
N TYR A 87 -5.79 -6.08 6.93
CA TYR A 87 -4.65 -6.74 7.55
C TYR A 87 -4.91 -7.10 9.01
N LEU A 88 -5.46 -6.18 9.80
CA LEU A 88 -5.81 -6.43 11.20
C LEU A 88 -6.93 -7.48 11.32
N THR A 89 -7.93 -7.41 10.44
CA THR A 89 -9.02 -8.39 10.38
C THR A 89 -8.49 -9.79 10.05
N ALA A 90 -7.66 -9.92 9.01
CA ALA A 90 -7.03 -11.18 8.64
C ALA A 90 -6.15 -11.72 9.77
N ARG A 91 -5.37 -10.87 10.42
CA ARG A 91 -4.55 -11.26 11.58
C ARG A 91 -5.37 -11.73 12.78
N ARG A 92 -6.55 -11.17 13.00
CA ARG A 92 -7.47 -11.61 14.06
C ARG A 92 -8.15 -12.93 13.71
N ALA A 93 -8.44 -13.14 12.42
CA ALA A 93 -9.09 -14.35 11.93
C ALA A 93 -8.13 -15.56 11.79
N LEU A 94 -6.84 -15.32 11.57
CA LEU A 94 -5.83 -16.36 11.48
C LEU A 94 -5.45 -16.85 12.89
N PRO A 95 -5.59 -18.15 13.21
CA PRO A 95 -5.18 -18.67 14.50
C PRO A 95 -3.69 -18.43 14.71
N ALA A 96 -3.30 -17.97 15.90
CA ALA A 96 -1.90 -17.90 16.28
C ALA A 96 -1.33 -19.31 16.17
N ARG A 97 -0.34 -19.52 15.29
CA ARG A 97 0.43 -20.76 15.32
C ARG A 97 1.21 -20.78 16.62
N THR A 98 0.64 -21.44 17.63
CA THR A 98 1.40 -21.99 18.75
C THR A 98 2.33 -23.04 18.15
N ALA A 99 3.61 -22.70 18.07
CA ALA A 99 4.68 -23.67 17.92
C ALA A 99 5.08 -24.17 19.32
#